data_AF-A0A973HQH5-F1
#
_entry.id   AF-A0A973HQH5-F1
#
_cell.length_a   1.000
_cell.length_b   1.000
_cell.length_c   1.000
_cell.angle_alpha   90.00
_cell.angle_beta   90.00
_cell.angle_gamma   90.00
#
_symmetry.space_group_name_H-M   'P 1'
#
loop_
_entity.id
_entity.type
_entity.pdbx_description
1 polymer ?
#
loop_
_entity_poly.entity_id
_entity_poly.type
_entity_poly.pdbx_seq_one_letter_code
_entity_poly.pdbx_strand_id
1 'polypeptide(L)'
;MSEEEARAIAQQAIGDQKIGTFLDFSSFYACFHYNPETADVISAGAGALFVHKETGKTYQTGSYQPAAAFSDAYEACGDLLATLSSTVELRGVTEAFDRKKAVIQVKDELSRSLEEARDLIDQVLTDTAIRIECRSAWDALDTVEKFHGMGVICVQLWSNQI
;
A
#
# COMPACT_ATOMS: atom_id res chain seq x y z
N MET A 1 -11.84 2.75 20.38
CA MET A 1 -10.98 3.07 21.54
C MET A 1 -10.67 4.55 21.55
N SER A 2 -10.66 5.17 22.73
CA SER A 2 -10.25 6.57 22.94
C SER A 2 -8.73 6.76 22.82
N GLU A 3 -8.28 8.00 22.64
CA GLU A 3 -6.84 8.33 22.62
C GLU A 3 -6.17 8.00 23.97
N GLU A 4 -6.85 8.22 25.09
CA GLU A 4 -6.31 7.97 26.43
C GLU A 4 -6.04 6.47 26.68
N GLU A 5 -7.00 5.61 26.30
CA GLU A 5 -6.82 4.16 26.35
C GLU A 5 -5.67 3.70 25.45
N ALA A 6 -5.58 4.26 24.23
CA ALA A 6 -4.51 3.92 23.30
C ALA A 6 -3.13 4.38 23.81
N ARG A 7 -3.05 5.55 24.45
CA ARG A 7 -1.83 6.03 25.10
C ARG A 7 -1.40 5.13 26.25
N ALA A 8 -2.34 4.62 27.05
CA ALA A 8 -2.03 3.68 28.12
C ALA A 8 -1.44 2.36 27.57
N ILE A 9 -2.05 1.82 26.50
CA ILE A 9 -1.55 0.63 25.80
C ILE A 9 -0.15 0.89 25.21
N ALA A 10 0.04 2.02 24.53
CA ALA A 10 1.33 2.41 23.97
C ALA A 10 2.40 2.56 25.06
N GLN A 11 2.07 3.23 26.17
CA GLN A 11 2.99 3.42 27.29
C GLN A 11 3.42 2.08 27.91
N GLN A 12 2.49 1.12 28.03
CA GLN A 12 2.82 -0.23 28.51
C GLN A 12 3.78 -0.96 27.55
N ALA A 13 3.64 -0.77 26.24
CA ALA A 13 4.48 -1.41 25.24
C ALA A 13 5.91 -0.82 25.18
N ILE A 14 6.06 0.49 25.39
CA ILE A 14 7.37 1.18 25.30
C ILE A 14 8.16 1.22 26.63
N GLY A 15 7.55 0.79 27.74
CA GLY A 15 8.19 0.75 29.06
C GLY A 15 8.55 2.13 29.59
N ASP A 16 9.82 2.34 29.94
CA ASP A 16 10.32 3.58 30.56
C ASP A 16 10.48 4.75 29.57
N GLN A 17 10.24 4.51 28.28
CA GLN A 17 10.29 5.54 27.25
C GLN A 17 9.10 6.49 27.36
N LYS A 18 9.26 7.72 26.86
CA LYS A 18 8.19 8.73 26.87
C LYS A 18 7.55 8.87 25.51
N ILE A 19 6.22 8.99 25.50
CA ILE A 19 5.47 9.37 24.30
C ILE A 19 5.75 10.84 23.98
N GLY A 20 6.26 11.10 22.78
CA GLY A 20 6.51 12.45 22.26
C GLY A 20 5.34 12.93 21.40
N THR A 21 5.12 12.29 20.25
CA THR A 21 4.06 12.64 19.30
C THR A 21 3.07 11.49 19.17
N PHE A 22 1.79 11.83 19.05
CA PHE A 22 0.71 10.88 18.87
C PHE A 22 -0.15 11.35 17.71
N LEU A 23 -0.28 10.54 16.66
CA LEU A 23 -1.07 10.85 15.48
C LEU A 23 -2.29 9.93 15.42
N ASP A 24 -3.39 10.51 14.94
CA ASP A 24 -4.66 9.81 14.79
C ASP A 24 -4.93 9.47 13.33
N PHE A 25 -5.11 8.18 13.03
CA PHE A 25 -5.45 7.63 11.71
C PHE A 25 -6.78 6.88 11.78
N SER A 26 -7.36 6.48 10.65
CA SER A 26 -8.65 5.77 10.59
C SER A 26 -8.69 4.53 11.49
N SER A 27 -7.76 3.58 11.30
CA SER A 27 -7.72 2.31 12.04
C SER A 27 -6.72 2.30 13.20
N PHE A 28 -5.81 3.28 13.28
CA PHE A 28 -4.71 3.27 14.23
C PHE A 28 -4.51 4.60 14.93
N TYR A 29 -3.85 4.53 16.08
CA TYR A 29 -3.03 5.63 16.57
C TYR A 29 -1.56 5.31 16.34
N ALA A 30 -0.77 6.28 15.86
CA ALA A 30 0.68 6.14 15.73
C ALA A 30 1.39 6.94 16.83
N CYS A 31 2.21 6.24 17.60
CA CYS A 31 2.93 6.75 18.75
C CYS A 31 4.43 6.83 18.45
N PHE A 32 4.98 8.04 18.50
CA PHE A 32 6.41 8.29 18.46
C PHE A 32 6.90 8.50 19.88
N HIS A 33 7.91 7.74 20.26
CA HIS A 33 8.44 7.69 21.62
C HIS A 33 9.94 8.00 21.62
N TYR A 34 10.49 8.34 22.79
CA TYR A 34 11.90 8.68 22.94
C TYR A 34 12.45 8.26 24.30
N ASN A 35 13.78 8.12 24.38
CA ASN A 35 14.44 7.86 25.65
C ASN A 35 14.78 9.21 26.32
N PRO A 36 14.19 9.53 27.50
CA PRO A 36 14.45 10.80 28.16
C PRO A 36 15.89 10.93 28.69
N GLU A 37 16.60 9.83 28.94
CA GLU A 37 17.96 9.85 29.51
C GLU A 37 19.02 10.22 28.47
N THR A 38 18.87 9.72 27.24
CA THR A 38 19.82 10.03 26.17
C THR A 38 19.44 11.31 25.41
N ALA A 39 18.20 11.80 25.58
CA ALA A 39 17.60 12.84 24.75
C ALA A 39 17.70 12.55 23.24
N ASP A 40 18.08 11.33 22.88
CA ASP A 40 17.77 10.76 21.59
C ASP A 40 16.24 10.64 21.62
N VAL A 41 15.59 11.64 21.01
CA VAL A 41 14.43 11.33 20.18
C VAL A 41 14.81 10.01 19.52
N ILE A 42 14.01 8.95 19.62
CA ILE A 42 14.29 7.75 18.86
C ILE A 42 14.15 8.19 17.39
N SER A 43 15.23 8.74 16.88
CA SER A 43 15.27 9.70 15.79
C SER A 43 15.71 8.90 14.60
N ALA A 44 14.76 8.74 13.69
CA ALA A 44 14.97 8.18 12.36
C ALA A 44 15.31 6.68 12.28
N GLY A 45 15.18 5.88 13.35
CA GLY A 45 15.50 4.44 13.33
C GLY A 45 14.34 3.49 13.65
N ALA A 46 13.70 3.66 14.81
CA ALA A 46 12.79 2.63 15.34
C ALA A 46 11.32 2.76 14.92
N GLY A 47 10.99 3.67 13.99
CA GLY A 47 9.64 3.86 13.47
C GLY A 47 8.61 4.28 14.53
N ALA A 48 7.34 4.30 14.13
CA ALA A 48 6.23 4.54 15.05
C ALA A 48 5.71 3.20 15.61
N LEU A 49 5.22 3.25 16.85
CA LEU A 49 4.39 2.19 17.42
C LEU A 49 2.93 2.47 17.05
N PHE A 50 2.29 1.54 16.34
CA PHE A 50 0.88 1.64 15.98
C PHE A 50 0.02 0.88 16.98
N VAL A 51 -1.10 1.46 17.40
CA VAL A 51 -2.12 0.83 18.24
C VAL A 51 -3.43 0.74 17.46
N HIS A 52 -3.91 -0.48 17.20
CA HIS A 52 -5.15 -0.69 16.44
C HIS A 52 -6.38 -0.32 17.28
N LYS A 53 -7.23 0.56 16.77
CA LYS A 53 -8.33 1.17 17.53
C LYS A 53 -9.41 0.19 17.99
N GLU A 54 -9.66 -0.86 17.21
CA GLU A 54 -10.68 -1.87 17.56
C GLU A 54 -10.15 -2.98 18.47
N THR A 55 -8.89 -3.40 18.28
CA THR A 55 -8.36 -4.63 18.90
C THR A 55 -7.36 -4.36 20.01
N GLY A 56 -6.80 -3.14 20.07
CA GLY A 56 -5.70 -2.78 20.97
C GLY A 56 -4.38 -3.48 20.66
N LYS A 57 -4.28 -4.21 19.54
CA LYS A 57 -3.01 -4.81 19.11
C LYS A 57 -2.01 -3.74 18.75
N THR A 58 -0.76 -3.97 19.10
CA THR A 58 0.35 -3.05 18.86
C THR A 58 1.27 -3.57 17.77
N TYR A 59 1.75 -2.68 16.90
CA TYR A 59 2.67 -3.00 15.81
C TYR A 59 3.85 -2.03 15.84
N GLN A 60 5.07 -2.54 15.93
CA GLN A 60 6.27 -1.71 15.82
C GLN A 60 6.69 -1.66 14.36
N THR A 61 6.82 -0.45 13.80
CA THR A 61 7.35 -0.24 12.45
C THR A 61 8.82 0.16 12.49
N GLY A 62 9.52 0.07 11.36
CA GLY A 62 10.82 0.73 11.19
C GLY A 62 10.67 2.17 10.72
N SER A 63 11.79 2.88 10.56
CA SER A 63 11.80 4.28 10.09
C SER A 63 11.80 4.46 8.56
N TYR A 64 11.65 3.39 7.78
CA TYR A 64 11.80 3.44 6.33
C TYR A 64 10.71 4.25 5.62
N GLN A 65 9.55 4.45 6.25
CA GLN A 65 8.42 5.19 5.66
C GLN A 65 7.70 6.08 6.69
N PRO A 66 7.01 7.15 6.25
CA PRO A 66 6.13 7.95 7.10
C PRO A 66 4.98 7.12 7.66
N ALA A 67 4.49 7.48 8.86
CA ALA A 67 3.40 6.74 9.51
C ALA A 67 2.11 6.65 8.67
N ALA A 68 1.83 7.68 7.86
CA ALA A 68 0.70 7.68 6.93
C ALA A 68 0.78 6.52 5.92
N ALA A 69 1.97 6.20 5.40
CA ALA A 69 2.13 5.12 4.42
C ALA A 69 1.79 3.73 5.00
N PHE A 70 2.15 3.48 6.26
CA PHE A 70 1.79 2.25 6.95
C PHE A 70 0.28 2.15 7.24
N SER A 71 -0.34 3.28 7.57
CA SER A 71 -1.80 3.35 7.69
C SER A 71 -2.46 3.05 6.34
N ASP A 72 -2.02 3.69 5.26
CA ASP A 72 -2.57 3.50 3.92
C ASP A 72 -2.42 2.05 3.45
N ALA A 73 -1.27 1.41 3.72
CA ALA A 73 -1.04 0.00 3.42
C ALA A 73 -2.07 -0.90 4.14
N TYR A 74 -2.28 -0.68 5.43
CA TYR A 74 -3.25 -1.47 6.20
C TYR A 74 -4.68 -1.26 5.72
N GLU A 75 -5.10 -0.02 5.42
CA GLU A 75 -6.44 0.24 4.88
C GLU A 75 -6.63 -0.42 3.52
N ALA A 76 -5.59 -0.49 2.70
CA ALA A 76 -5.67 -1.06 1.36
C ALA A 76 -5.61 -2.60 1.34
N CYS A 77 -4.87 -3.24 2.25
CA CYS A 77 -4.63 -4.69 2.19
C CYS A 77 -4.63 -5.44 3.53
N GLY A 78 -4.92 -4.78 4.65
CA GLY A 78 -4.94 -5.37 5.99
C GLY A 78 -3.57 -5.73 6.56
N ASP A 79 -2.49 -5.33 5.91
CA ASP A 79 -1.12 -5.55 6.36
C ASP A 79 -0.37 -4.22 6.45
N LEU A 80 0.08 -3.91 7.67
CA LEU A 80 0.72 -2.64 8.00
C LEU A 80 2.15 -2.57 7.47
N LEU A 81 2.77 -3.69 7.11
CA LEU A 81 4.15 -3.74 6.58
C LEU A 81 4.18 -4.04 5.07
N ALA A 82 3.01 -4.13 4.43
CA ALA A 82 2.96 -4.36 3.00
C ALA A 82 3.52 -3.17 2.23
N THR A 83 4.22 -3.46 1.14
CA THR A 83 4.69 -2.44 0.21
C THR A 83 4.00 -2.60 -1.14
N LEU A 84 3.86 -1.51 -1.88
CA LEU A 84 3.40 -1.55 -3.25
C LEU A 84 4.30 -2.49 -4.08
N SER A 85 3.68 -3.38 -4.85
CA SER A 85 4.38 -4.34 -5.71
C SER A 85 4.57 -3.81 -7.12
N SER A 86 5.40 -4.49 -7.90
CA SER A 86 5.50 -4.33 -9.35
C SER A 86 4.36 -5.01 -10.12
N THR A 87 3.38 -5.61 -9.44
CA THR A 87 2.28 -6.35 -10.07
C THR A 87 1.02 -5.49 -10.18
N VAL A 88 0.40 -5.50 -11.36
CA VAL A 88 -0.92 -4.88 -11.61
C VAL A 88 -1.93 -5.97 -11.92
N GLU A 89 -3.09 -5.92 -11.27
CA GLU A 89 -4.23 -6.79 -11.55
C GLU A 89 -5.27 -6.06 -12.40
N LEU A 90 -5.48 -6.58 -13.61
CA LEU A 90 -6.53 -6.20 -14.54
C LEU A 90 -7.80 -6.99 -14.20
N ARG A 91 -8.91 -6.30 -13.97
CA ARG A 91 -10.16 -6.89 -13.46
C ARG A 91 -11.34 -6.79 -14.42
N GLY A 92 -11.23 -5.97 -15.46
CA GLY A 92 -12.31 -5.78 -16.42
C GLY A 92 -12.15 -4.46 -17.18
N VAL A 93 -13.24 -4.01 -17.78
CA VAL A 93 -13.28 -2.79 -18.58
C VAL A 93 -14.52 -1.96 -18.28
N THR A 94 -14.44 -0.67 -18.57
CA THR A 94 -15.56 0.29 -18.49
C THR A 94 -16.20 0.49 -19.86
N GLU A 95 -17.31 1.23 -19.91
CA GLU A 95 -17.96 1.61 -21.19
C GLU A 95 -17.06 2.48 -22.08
N ALA A 96 -16.11 3.21 -21.49
CA ALA A 96 -15.16 4.07 -22.21
C ALA A 96 -13.96 3.30 -22.79
N PHE A 97 -13.99 1.97 -22.76
CA PHE A 97 -12.85 1.13 -23.12
C PHE A 97 -12.45 1.23 -24.58
N ASP A 98 -11.19 1.61 -24.81
CA ASP A 98 -10.58 1.63 -26.15
C ASP A 98 -9.65 0.43 -26.33
N ARG A 99 -10.19 -0.64 -26.92
CA ARG A 99 -9.45 -1.89 -27.16
C ARG A 99 -8.16 -1.67 -27.93
N LYS A 100 -8.15 -0.80 -28.95
CA LYS A 100 -6.96 -0.60 -29.78
C LYS A 100 -5.84 0.07 -28.98
N LYS A 101 -6.17 1.11 -28.22
CA LYS A 101 -5.19 1.79 -27.36
C LYS A 101 -4.68 0.87 -26.26
N ALA A 102 -5.58 0.10 -25.62
CA ALA A 102 -5.20 -0.81 -24.55
C ALA A 102 -4.22 -1.89 -25.04
N VAL A 103 -4.45 -2.50 -26.20
CA VAL A 103 -3.53 -3.48 -26.80
C VAL A 103 -2.16 -2.86 -27.10
N ILE A 104 -2.12 -1.65 -27.65
CA ILE A 104 -0.86 -0.95 -27.93
C ILE A 104 -0.11 -0.66 -26.61
N GLN A 105 -0.80 -0.20 -25.57
CA GLN A 105 -0.17 0.09 -24.29
C GLN A 105 0.37 -1.18 -23.62
N VAL A 106 -0.41 -2.26 -23.58
CA VAL A 106 0.03 -3.55 -23.01
C VAL A 106 1.29 -4.05 -23.72
N LYS A 107 1.33 -3.93 -25.05
CA LYS A 107 2.51 -4.28 -25.86
C LYS A 107 3.73 -3.47 -25.43
N ASP A 108 3.58 -2.16 -25.28
CA ASP A 108 4.68 -1.25 -25.00
C ASP A 108 5.21 -1.38 -23.56
N GLU A 109 4.34 -1.49 -22.56
CA GLU A 109 4.74 -1.63 -21.15
C GLU A 109 5.36 -2.99 -20.85
N LEU A 110 4.73 -4.06 -21.33
CA LEU A 110 5.18 -5.43 -21.04
C LEU A 110 6.22 -5.94 -22.03
N SER A 111 6.60 -5.13 -23.02
CA SER A 111 7.54 -5.50 -24.08
C SER A 111 7.14 -6.82 -24.78
N ARG A 112 5.84 -7.02 -24.96
CA ARG A 112 5.26 -8.24 -25.57
C ARG A 112 5.02 -8.05 -27.07
N SER A 113 4.73 -9.15 -27.76
CA SER A 113 4.23 -9.10 -29.13
C SER A 113 2.79 -8.55 -29.18
N LEU A 114 2.38 -8.09 -30.36
CA LEU A 114 1.02 -7.57 -30.57
C LEU A 114 -0.05 -8.67 -30.35
N GLU A 115 0.27 -9.91 -30.71
CA GLU A 115 -0.62 -11.07 -30.51
C GLU A 115 -0.84 -11.34 -29.03
N GLU A 116 0.25 -11.45 -28.25
CA GLU A 116 0.16 -11.64 -26.79
C GLU A 116 -0.58 -10.50 -26.09
N ALA A 117 -0.35 -9.25 -26.51
CA ALA A 117 -1.05 -8.10 -25.95
C ALA A 117 -2.55 -8.14 -26.26
N ARG A 118 -2.94 -8.60 -27.46
CA ARG A 118 -4.35 -8.80 -27.82
C ARG A 118 -4.98 -9.89 -26.98
N ASP A 119 -4.30 -11.03 -26.83
CA ASP A 119 -4.82 -12.17 -26.09
C ASP A 119 -4.99 -11.86 -24.60
N LEU A 120 -4.12 -11.02 -24.02
CA LEU A 120 -4.29 -10.51 -22.65
C LEU A 120 -5.54 -9.63 -22.54
N ILE A 121 -5.71 -8.67 -23.45
CA ILE A 121 -6.90 -7.80 -23.43
C ILE A 121 -8.18 -8.60 -23.64
N ASP A 122 -8.15 -9.62 -24.50
CA ASP A 122 -9.31 -10.47 -24.76
C ASP A 122 -9.66 -11.32 -23.52
N GLN A 123 -8.67 -11.77 -22.76
CA GLN A 123 -8.89 -12.41 -21.46
C GLN A 123 -9.53 -11.44 -20.43
N VAL A 124 -9.11 -10.17 -20.39
CA VAL A 124 -9.72 -9.15 -19.49
C VAL A 124 -11.19 -8.92 -19.86
N LEU A 125 -11.51 -8.92 -21.16
CA LEU A 125 -12.89 -8.80 -21.65
C LEU A 125 -13.79 -9.99 -21.30
N THR A 126 -13.20 -11.13 -20.93
CA THR A 126 -13.94 -12.33 -20.49
C THR A 126 -14.07 -12.42 -18.96
N ASP A 127 -13.91 -11.30 -18.25
CA ASP A 127 -13.98 -11.20 -16.78
C ASP A 127 -12.99 -12.12 -16.04
N THR A 128 -11.93 -12.54 -16.73
CA THR A 128 -10.83 -13.24 -16.09
C THR A 128 -9.84 -12.20 -15.57
N ALA A 129 -9.61 -12.18 -14.26
CA ALA A 129 -8.59 -11.32 -13.68
C ALA A 129 -7.21 -11.76 -14.17
N ILE A 130 -6.42 -10.80 -14.64
CA ILE A 130 -5.06 -11.06 -15.15
C ILE A 130 -4.07 -10.23 -14.37
N ARG A 131 -2.94 -10.84 -14.04
CA ARG A 131 -1.83 -10.17 -13.40
C ARG A 131 -0.72 -9.92 -14.40
N ILE A 132 -0.21 -8.70 -14.40
CA ILE A 132 0.93 -8.30 -15.20
C ILE A 132 2.04 -7.84 -14.28
N GLU A 133 3.26 -8.22 -14.61
CA GLU A 133 4.45 -7.85 -13.84
C GLU A 133 5.18 -6.72 -14.57
N CYS A 134 5.26 -5.56 -13.92
CA CYS A 134 6.03 -4.41 -14.37
C CYS A 134 7.47 -4.50 -13.89
N ARG A 135 8.34 -3.60 -14.36
CA ARG A 135 9.76 -3.62 -13.98
C ARG A 135 10.00 -3.12 -12.55
N SER A 136 9.10 -2.27 -12.04
CA SER A 136 9.16 -1.70 -10.70
C SER A 136 7.77 -1.31 -10.18
N ALA A 137 7.66 -1.03 -8.89
CA ALA A 137 6.42 -0.52 -8.29
C ALA A 137 6.02 0.86 -8.85
N TRP A 138 6.98 1.68 -9.28
CA TRP A 138 6.70 2.97 -9.92
C TRP A 138 6.10 2.78 -11.32
N ASP A 139 6.65 1.84 -12.10
CA ASP A 139 6.10 1.51 -13.41
C ASP A 139 4.71 0.88 -13.30
N ALA A 140 4.45 0.10 -12.24
CA ALA A 140 3.12 -0.43 -11.95
C ALA A 140 2.09 0.67 -11.66
N LEU A 141 2.48 1.69 -10.88
CA LEU A 141 1.62 2.85 -10.60
C LEU A 141 1.29 3.63 -11.89
N ASP A 142 2.31 3.94 -12.70
CA ASP A 142 2.16 4.62 -13.99
C ASP A 142 1.31 3.78 -14.98
N THR A 143 1.47 2.46 -14.97
CA THR A 143 0.65 1.54 -15.78
C THR A 143 -0.82 1.62 -15.37
N VAL A 144 -1.13 1.66 -14.08
CA VAL A 144 -2.50 1.78 -13.57
C VAL A 144 -3.16 3.07 -14.04
N GLU A 145 -2.45 4.21 -13.93
CA GLU A 145 -2.98 5.51 -14.39
C GLU A 145 -3.29 5.51 -15.89
N LYS A 146 -2.37 4.97 -16.70
CA LYS A 146 -2.55 4.85 -18.15
C LYS A 146 -3.74 3.95 -18.50
N PHE A 147 -3.84 2.79 -17.84
CA PHE A 147 -4.92 1.82 -18.05
C PHE A 147 -6.29 2.37 -17.66
N HIS A 148 -6.38 3.09 -16.54
CA HIS A 148 -7.59 3.83 -16.17
C HIS A 148 -7.98 4.84 -17.24
N GLY A 149 -7.02 5.59 -17.79
CA GLY A 149 -7.25 6.54 -18.89
C GLY A 149 -7.77 5.91 -20.19
N MET A 150 -7.63 4.60 -20.36
CA MET A 150 -8.14 3.83 -21.50
C MET A 150 -9.41 3.04 -21.17
N GLY A 151 -9.97 3.23 -19.97
CA GLY A 151 -11.18 2.56 -19.52
C GLY A 151 -10.96 1.11 -19.08
N VAL A 152 -9.74 0.71 -18.74
CA VAL A 152 -9.43 -0.59 -18.13
C VAL A 152 -9.58 -0.47 -16.61
N ILE A 153 -10.26 -1.44 -15.99
CA ILE A 153 -10.38 -1.52 -14.53
C ILE A 153 -9.20 -2.32 -14.01
N CYS A 154 -8.29 -1.67 -13.28
CA CYS A 154 -7.11 -2.32 -12.71
C CYS A 154 -6.68 -1.71 -11.38
N VAL A 155 -5.86 -2.45 -10.63
CA VAL A 155 -5.25 -1.99 -9.38
C VAL A 155 -3.80 -2.47 -9.28
N GLN A 156 -2.94 -1.65 -8.67
CA GLN A 156 -1.63 -2.13 -8.22
C GLN A 156 -1.83 -3.02 -6.99
N LEU A 157 -1.15 -4.16 -6.97
CA LEU A 157 -1.22 -5.08 -5.83
C LEU A 157 -0.20 -4.70 -4.76
N TRP A 158 -0.52 -5.06 -3.52
CA TRP A 158 0.41 -4.99 -2.40
C TRP A 158 1.20 -6.30 -2.26
N SER A 159 2.35 -6.27 -1.60
CA SER A 159 3.27 -7.42 -1.47
C SER A 159 2.62 -8.69 -0.88
N ASN A 160 1.56 -8.55 -0.09
CA ASN A 160 0.80 -9.66 0.50
C ASN A 160 -0.37 -10.15 -0.38
N GLN A 161 -0.59 -9.54 -1.54
CA GLN A 161 -1.67 -9.85 -2.50
C GLN A 161 -1.16 -10.49 -3.80
N ILE A 162 0.16 -10.56 -3.98
CA ILE A 162 0.82 -11.25 -5.09
C ILE A 162 0.58 -12.75 -4.99
#